data_AF-A0A0F9ULK7-F1
#
_entry.id   AF-A0A0F9ULK7-F1
#
_cell.length_a   1.000
_cell.length_b   1.000
_cell.length_c   1.000
_cell.angle_alpha   90.00
_cell.angle_beta   90.00
_cell.angle_gamma   90.00
#
_symmetry.space_group_name_H-M   'P 1'
#
loop_
_entity.id
_entity.type
_entity.pdbx_description
1 polymer ?
#
loop_
_entity_poly.entity_id
_entity_poly.type
_entity_poly.pdbx_seq_one_letter_code
_entity_poly.pdbx_strand_id
1 'polypeptide(L)'
;MEILILFMPYFIEWLMKCQEDRNRDDIEAGLNNPGIREWFAIRAVIKRRKNLKGRDLRMTVRDSFAALKELEPEDVQELMAAVPLLPQS
;
A
#
# COMPACT_ATOMS: atom_id res chain seq x y z
N MET A 1 -13.94 -0.44 -8.04
CA MET A 1 -12.98 0.07 -9.03
C MET A 1 -12.57 1.54 -8.84
N GLU A 2 -13.47 2.50 -8.58
CA GLU A 2 -13.06 3.94 -8.46
C GLU A 2 -12.18 4.28 -7.24
N ILE A 3 -12.34 3.61 -6.10
CA ILE A 3 -11.50 3.84 -4.91
C ILE A 3 -10.05 3.38 -5.14
N LEU A 4 -9.85 2.26 -5.84
CA LEU A 4 -8.53 1.72 -6.19
C LEU A 4 -7.71 2.74 -6.99
N ILE A 5 -8.32 3.36 -8.00
CA ILE A 5 -7.69 4.39 -8.84
C ILE A 5 -7.29 5.60 -8.00
N LEU A 6 -8.11 6.00 -7.04
CA LEU A 6 -7.85 7.16 -6.18
C LEU A 6 -6.64 6.94 -5.24
N PHE A 7 -6.33 5.68 -4.89
CA PHE A 7 -5.23 5.35 -3.98
C PHE A 7 -4.02 4.67 -4.65
N MET A 8 -4.13 4.22 -5.90
CA MET A 8 -3.07 3.56 -6.67
C MET A 8 -1.69 4.26 -6.60
N PRO A 9 -1.57 5.60 -6.75
CA PRO A 9 -0.27 6.27 -6.65
C PRO A 9 0.38 6.15 -5.26
N TYR A 10 -0.43 6.02 -4.21
CA TYR A 10 0.05 5.81 -2.84
C TYR A 10 0.52 4.38 -2.62
N PHE A 11 -0.16 3.41 -3.23
CA PHE A 11 0.25 2.01 -3.19
C PHE A 11 1.55 1.79 -3.96
N ILE A 12 1.73 2.37 -5.15
CA ILE A 12 2.99 2.22 -5.90
C ILE A 12 4.17 2.79 -5.12
N GLU A 13 4.05 4.00 -4.57
CA GLU A 13 5.13 4.61 -3.80
C GLU A 13 5.40 3.86 -2.49
N TRP A 14 4.36 3.29 -1.88
CA TRP A 14 4.51 2.39 -0.74
C TRP A 14 5.24 1.11 -1.12
N LEU A 15 4.87 0.49 -2.24
CA LEU A 15 5.49 -0.75 -2.74
C LEU A 15 6.95 -0.53 -3.11
N MET A 16 7.29 0.60 -3.74
CA MET A 16 8.69 0.99 -3.99
C MET A 16 9.50 1.08 -2.70
N LYS A 17 8.94 1.66 -1.62
CA LYS A 17 9.61 1.68 -0.30
C LYS A 17 9.74 0.30 0.31
N CYS A 18 8.72 -0.55 0.17
CA CYS A 18 8.83 -1.91 0.67
C CYS A 18 9.91 -2.72 -0.06
N GLN A 19 10.19 -2.44 -1.33
CA GLN A 19 11.27 -3.09 -2.07
C GLN A 19 12.68 -2.75 -1.55
N GLU A 20 12.85 -1.68 -0.76
CA GLU A 20 14.13 -1.36 -0.10
C GLU A 20 14.48 -2.39 0.99
N ASP A 21 13.46 -2.98 1.64
CA ASP A 21 13.63 -3.81 2.84
C ASP A 21 13.05 -5.24 2.70
N ARG A 22 12.31 -5.53 1.61
CA ARG A 22 11.57 -6.79 1.40
C ARG A 22 11.72 -7.27 -0.03
N ASN A 23 11.79 -8.59 -0.20
CA ASN A 23 11.69 -9.18 -1.53
C ASN A 23 10.25 -9.07 -2.06
N ARG A 24 10.09 -9.30 -3.37
CA ARG A 24 8.81 -9.15 -4.08
C ARG A 24 7.74 -10.08 -3.52
N ASP A 25 8.10 -11.32 -3.20
CA ASP A 25 7.17 -12.34 -2.69
C ASP A 25 6.63 -11.95 -1.31
N ASP A 26 7.47 -11.41 -0.43
CA ASP A 26 7.06 -10.90 0.88
C ASP A 26 6.05 -9.76 0.73
N ILE A 27 6.26 -8.88 -0.25
CA ILE A 27 5.37 -7.75 -0.52
C ILE A 27 4.02 -8.25 -1.05
N GLU A 28 4.04 -9.17 -2.01
CA GLU A 28 2.83 -9.80 -2.56
C GLU A 28 2.06 -10.56 -1.48
N ALA A 29 2.74 -11.30 -0.62
CA ALA A 29 2.11 -11.98 0.53
C ALA A 29 1.49 -10.97 1.50
N GLY A 30 2.14 -9.83 1.73
CA GLY A 30 1.60 -8.75 2.56
C GLY A 30 0.38 -8.05 1.94
N LEU A 31 0.32 -7.94 0.62
CA LEU A 31 -0.83 -7.42 -0.11
C LEU A 31 -2.03 -8.38 -0.07
N ASN A 32 -1.77 -9.68 -0.30
CA ASN A 32 -2.80 -10.72 -0.24
C ASN A 32 -3.30 -10.99 1.19
N ASN A 33 -2.47 -10.71 2.21
CA ASN A 33 -2.85 -10.84 3.61
C ASN A 33 -2.40 -9.62 4.44
N PRO A 34 -3.12 -8.48 4.35
CA PRO A 34 -2.72 -7.22 4.96
C PRO A 34 -2.64 -7.26 6.48
N GLY A 35 -1.45 -6.97 7.01
CA GLY A 35 -1.17 -6.97 8.44
C GLY A 35 -0.81 -5.60 9.01
N ILE A 36 -0.20 -5.63 10.20
CA ILE A 36 0.22 -4.41 10.90
C ILE A 36 1.34 -3.65 10.16
N ARG A 37 2.16 -4.37 9.38
CA ARG A 37 3.23 -3.76 8.58
C ARG A 37 2.63 -2.88 7.48
N GLU A 38 1.66 -3.40 6.75
CA GLU A 38 0.93 -2.70 5.69
C GLU A 38 0.15 -1.51 6.26
N TRP A 39 -0.46 -1.67 7.44
CA TRP A 39 -1.11 -0.57 8.16
C TRP A 39 -0.16 0.61 8.42
N PHE A 40 1.02 0.36 9.00
CA PHE A 40 1.97 1.41 9.31
C PHE A 40 2.50 2.10 8.06
N ALA A 41 2.64 1.34 6.99
CA ALA A 41 3.20 1.83 5.77
C ALA A 41 2.19 2.68 4.97
N ILE A 42 0.91 2.26 4.90
CA ILE A 42 -0.22 3.11 4.45
C ILE A 42 -0.27 4.41 5.27
N ARG A 43 -0.14 4.32 6.59
CA ARG A 43 -0.12 5.49 7.48
C ARG A 43 1.04 6.43 7.18
N ALA A 44 2.23 5.93 6.91
CA ALA A 44 3.39 6.75 6.57
C ALA A 44 3.15 7.55 5.28
N VAL A 45 2.61 6.90 4.24
CA VAL A 45 2.32 7.54 2.96
C VAL A 45 1.23 8.60 3.10
N ILE A 46 0.10 8.27 3.74
CA ILE A 46 -1.01 9.22 3.95
C ILE A 46 -0.53 10.44 4.75
N LYS A 47 0.21 10.23 5.83
CA LYS A 47 0.74 11.32 6.65
C LYS A 47 1.65 12.24 5.83
N ARG A 48 2.55 11.70 5.01
CA ARG A 48 3.46 12.51 4.17
C ARG A 48 2.73 13.26 3.06
N ARG A 49 1.79 12.60 2.38
CA ARG A 49 1.12 13.15 1.18
C ARG A 49 0.01 14.14 1.51
N LYS A 50 -0.76 13.86 2.56
CA LYS A 50 -1.93 14.68 2.94
C LYS A 50 -1.69 15.56 4.16
N ASN A 51 -0.51 15.46 4.79
CA ASN A 51 -0.15 16.17 6.02
C ASN A 51 -1.19 16.01 7.15
N LEU A 52 -1.94 14.89 7.15
CA LEU A 52 -3.01 14.63 8.11
C LEU A 52 -2.46 14.27 9.48
N LYS A 53 -3.22 14.61 10.53
CA LYS A 53 -2.89 14.32 11.93
C LYS A 53 -4.12 13.85 12.69
N GLY A 54 -3.91 13.36 13.91
CA GLY A 54 -4.98 13.08 14.87
C GLY A 54 -6.05 12.12 14.34
N ARG A 55 -7.32 12.56 14.42
CA ARG A 55 -8.49 11.77 14.01
C ARG A 55 -8.53 11.53 12.50
N ASP A 56 -8.24 12.55 11.70
CA ASP A 56 -8.37 12.47 10.24
C ASP A 56 -7.37 11.47 9.65
N LEU A 57 -6.12 11.50 10.14
CA LEU A 57 -5.12 10.50 9.75
C LEU A 57 -5.60 9.08 10.09
N ARG A 58 -6.17 8.86 11.28
CA ARG A 58 -6.65 7.54 11.69
C ARG A 58 -7.80 7.05 10.82
N MET A 59 -8.76 7.93 10.50
CA MET A 59 -9.89 7.59 9.64
C MET A 59 -9.43 7.26 8.23
N THR A 60 -8.63 8.12 7.61
CA THR A 60 -8.13 7.85 6.25
C THR A 60 -7.29 6.58 6.19
N VAL A 61 -6.44 6.32 7.19
CA VAL A 61 -5.68 5.05 7.26
C VAL A 61 -6.60 3.85 7.36
N ARG A 62 -7.61 3.92 8.22
CA ARG A 62 -8.58 2.82 8.40
C ARG A 62 -9.32 2.54 7.09
N ASP A 63 -9.79 3.58 6.42
CA ASP A 63 -10.58 3.44 5.19
C ASP A 63 -9.70 2.94 4.03
N SER A 64 -8.45 3.42 3.92
CA SER A 64 -7.48 2.89 2.95
C SER A 64 -7.07 1.44 3.26
N PHE A 65 -6.97 1.06 4.53
CA PHE A 65 -6.66 -0.32 4.92
C PHE A 65 -7.83 -1.27 4.71
N ALA A 66 -9.07 -0.79 4.87
CA ALA A 66 -10.26 -1.55 4.51
C ALA A 66 -10.28 -1.81 2.99
N ALA A 67 -10.03 -0.76 2.18
CA ALA A 67 -9.92 -0.92 0.73
C ALA A 67 -8.81 -1.90 0.31
N LEU A 68 -7.67 -1.92 1.02
CA LEU A 68 -6.61 -2.90 0.76
C LEU A 68 -7.08 -4.35 1.01
N LYS A 69 -7.92 -4.57 2.02
CA LYS A 69 -8.48 -5.90 2.35
C LYS A 69 -9.57 -6.37 1.39
N GLU A 70 -10.12 -5.47 0.60
CA GLU A 70 -11.12 -5.76 -0.42
C GLU A 70 -10.49 -6.02 -1.80
N LEU A 71 -9.16 -5.98 -1.90
CA LEU A 71 -8.47 -6.34 -3.14
C LEU A 71 -8.61 -7.83 -3.40
N GLU A 72 -8.99 -8.18 -4.62
CA GLU A 72 -8.90 -9.55 -5.10
C GLU A 72 -7.44 -9.86 -5.49
N PRO A 73 -7.04 -11.15 -5.52
CA PRO A 73 -5.69 -11.54 -5.90
C PRO A 73 -5.26 -10.99 -7.28
N GLU A 74 -6.19 -10.86 -8.22
CA GLU A 74 -5.94 -10.29 -9.54
C GLU A 74 -5.56 -8.79 -9.45
N ASP A 75 -6.24 -8.02 -8.60
CA ASP A 75 -5.92 -6.61 -8.37
C ASP A 75 -4.51 -6.46 -7.77
N VAL A 76 -4.14 -7.37 -6.88
CA VAL A 76 -2.80 -7.44 -6.27
C VAL A 76 -1.74 -7.69 -7.35
N GLN A 77 -2.00 -8.61 -8.28
CA GLN A 77 -1.08 -8.88 -9.38
C GLN A 77 -0.91 -7.69 -10.33
N GLU A 78 -2.00 -7.02 -10.69
CA GLU A 78 -1.96 -5.80 -11.50
C GLU A 78 -1.14 -4.69 -10.81
N LEU A 79 -1.36 -4.48 -9.50
CA LEU A 79 -0.60 -3.54 -8.69
C LEU A 79 0.89 -3.89 -8.67
N MET A 80 1.22 -5.17 -8.44
CA MET A 80 2.61 -5.64 -8.41
C MET A 80 3.29 -5.50 -9.77
N ALA A 81 2.57 -5.66 -10.88
CA ALA A 81 3.09 -5.47 -12.23
C ALA A 81 3.34 -4.00 -12.59
N ALA A 82 2.54 -3.08 -12.03
CA ALA A 82 2.68 -1.64 -12.25
C ALA A 82 3.88 -1.00 -11.49
N VAL A 83 4.45 -1.69 -10.50
CA VAL A 83 5.58 -1.19 -9.71
C VAL A 83 6.90 -1.55 -10.40
N PRO A 84 7.77 -0.56 -10.72
CA PRO A 84 9.10 -0.82 -11.25
C PRO A 84 9.90 -1.72 -10.29
N LEU A 85 10.60 -2.71 -10.83
CA LEU A 85 11.53 -3.53 -10.04
C LEU A 85 12.79 -2.71 -9.74
N LEU A 86 13.05 -2.45 -8.46
CA LEU A 86 14.32 -1.88 -8.03
C LEU A 86 15.39 -2.97 -7.93
N PRO A 87 16.65 -2.69 -8.32
CA PRO A 87 17.75 -3.63 -8.10
C PRO A 87 17.91 -3.87 -6.60
N GLN A 88 17.89 -5.14 -6.20
CA GLN A 88 18.12 -5.52 -4.80
C GLN A 88 19.59 -5.28 -4.46
N SER A 89 19.83 -4.61 -3.34
CA SER A 89 21.18 -4.31 -2.81
C SER A 89 21.78 -5.50 -2.09
#